data_AF-A0AAN6YRM8-F1
#
_entry.id   AF-A0AAN6YRM8-F1
#
_cell.length_a   1.000
_cell.length_b   1.000
_cell.length_c   1.000
_cell.angle_alpha   90.00
_cell.angle_beta   90.00
_cell.angle_gamma   90.00
#
_symmetry.space_group_name_H-M   'P 1'
#
loop_
_entity.id
_entity.type
_entity.pdbx_description
1 polymer ?
#
loop_
_entity_poly.entity_id
_entity_poly.type
_entity_poly.pdbx_seq_one_letter_code
_entity_poly.pdbx_strand_id
1 'polypeptide(L)'
;MIKNPFGQSWKQQEVHHRIREKLWRNPKVFENTVRDIEVAVAELQSSLQIGSDGKVAWLESAALTREWKIFLFILRKEDYRHLIARISDDVSKLQSIMDLNVELQPERRRRSQGRMLRLVRDLSGSIYNAIRMALACACSAPHHVGLGLKLLSQPQSAIPEDDEEDIVKSFRFHLVASYHNSSTDSDGSDPRPIFARRWCEMFVRSADECLTAPTCNLPISAKPARGVRFLSSFSSSGVSSSLPSSPQLPQPTPAMQSVSATTIMLSSIYTLIAPILPLNEGVRAITDMCQLIHCLGKQKSGVSCGFIIDDSCSRCRKYDIYPHGGLGNVGDWLLTSLRDVLDTNDTACPQLSYKEKVGLAYIISSSMLQLHKTPWLASSPTQDTIFLAQQAGIPIYDKAFVRKEMPDGSGATSISPYSTTCTKETLFSLGILLLELILCQVIGHVTVSSQPRDRLRVSELLDKAHTIGGPNYTSAVQRCLECEVHYGGVSLGEESYQKEISTIIGWLEDDLKAMQ
;
A
#
# COMPACT_ATOMS: atom_id res chain seq x y z
N MET A 1 -15.76 -27.71 -13.58
CA MET A 1 -14.80 -26.81 -14.28
C MET A 1 -14.10 -27.48 -15.45
N ILE A 2 -13.36 -28.58 -15.27
CA ILE A 2 -12.52 -29.16 -16.35
C ILE A 2 -13.36 -29.76 -17.50
N LYS A 3 -14.52 -30.35 -17.20
CA LYS A 3 -15.43 -30.92 -18.22
C LYS A 3 -16.08 -29.90 -19.17
N ASN A 4 -16.05 -28.62 -18.80
CA ASN A 4 -16.60 -27.52 -19.61
C ASN A 4 -15.72 -26.28 -19.38
N PRO A 5 -14.55 -26.22 -20.04
CA PRO A 5 -13.69 -25.04 -20.03
C PRO A 5 -14.50 -23.80 -20.42
N PHE A 6 -14.26 -22.68 -19.75
CA PHE A 6 -15.00 -21.42 -19.98
C PHE A 6 -16.53 -21.47 -19.75
N GLY A 7 -17.05 -22.56 -19.19
CA GLY A 7 -18.44 -22.70 -18.76
C GLY A 7 -18.81 -21.78 -17.58
N GLN A 8 -20.04 -21.88 -17.07
CA GLN A 8 -20.56 -20.97 -16.03
C GLN A 8 -19.68 -20.87 -14.78
N SER A 9 -19.05 -21.97 -14.35
CA SER A 9 -18.13 -21.96 -13.20
C SER A 9 -16.84 -21.14 -13.44
N TRP A 10 -16.39 -21.00 -14.69
CA TRP A 10 -15.22 -20.18 -15.05
C TRP A 10 -15.57 -18.69 -15.14
N LYS A 11 -16.84 -18.36 -15.41
CA LYS A 11 -17.34 -16.98 -15.51
C LYS A 11 -17.55 -16.32 -14.14
N GLN A 12 -17.37 -17.06 -13.05
CA GLN A 12 -17.39 -16.50 -11.70
C GLN A 12 -16.27 -15.46 -11.56
N GLN A 13 -16.60 -14.27 -11.06
CA GLN A 13 -15.67 -13.14 -10.95
C GLN A 13 -14.40 -13.51 -10.16
N GLU A 14 -14.55 -14.27 -9.08
CA GLU A 14 -13.44 -14.76 -8.25
C GLU A 14 -12.49 -15.68 -9.03
N VAL A 15 -13.04 -16.62 -9.80
CA VAL A 15 -12.25 -17.57 -10.60
C VAL A 15 -11.50 -16.83 -11.71
N HIS A 16 -12.17 -15.90 -12.38
CA HIS A 16 -11.57 -15.07 -13.42
C HIS A 16 -10.47 -14.15 -12.86
N HIS A 17 -10.67 -13.60 -11.65
CA HIS A 17 -9.66 -12.79 -10.98
C HIS A 17 -8.42 -13.62 -10.62
N ARG A 18 -8.58 -14.79 -10.00
CA ARG A 18 -7.45 -15.69 -9.67
C ARG A 18 -6.66 -16.14 -10.91
N ILE A 19 -7.36 -16.41 -12.02
CA ILE A 19 -6.72 -16.76 -13.29
C ILE A 19 -5.90 -15.57 -13.81
N ARG A 20 -6.46 -14.35 -13.79
CA ARG A 20 -5.73 -13.14 -14.19
C ARG A 20 -4.52 -12.87 -13.31
N GLU A 21 -4.65 -12.98 -11.98
CA GLU A 21 -3.52 -12.81 -11.06
C GLU A 21 -2.40 -13.83 -11.36
N LYS A 22 -2.76 -15.08 -11.65
CA LYS A 22 -1.79 -16.14 -11.91
C LYS A 22 -1.13 -16.03 -13.29
N LEU A 23 -1.89 -15.69 -14.32
CA LEU A 23 -1.42 -15.61 -15.71
C LEU A 23 -0.86 -14.23 -16.10
N TRP A 24 -1.17 -13.20 -15.32
CA TRP A 24 -0.67 -11.82 -15.44
C TRP A 24 -0.94 -11.20 -16.82
N ARG A 25 0.02 -11.27 -17.75
CA ARG A 25 -0.07 -10.69 -19.11
C ARG A 25 -0.56 -11.66 -20.19
N ASN A 26 -0.69 -12.95 -19.88
CA ASN A 26 -0.97 -13.98 -20.88
C ASN A 26 -2.31 -14.75 -20.69
N PRO A 27 -3.42 -14.14 -20.23
CA PRO A 27 -4.68 -14.86 -20.11
C PRO A 27 -5.18 -15.35 -21.47
N LYS A 28 -5.06 -14.53 -22.52
CA LYS A 28 -5.49 -14.88 -23.89
C LYS A 28 -4.72 -16.05 -24.49
N VAL A 29 -3.42 -16.16 -24.22
CA VAL A 29 -2.59 -17.26 -24.75
C VAL A 29 -3.02 -18.59 -24.12
N PHE A 30 -3.29 -18.59 -22.81
CA PHE A 30 -3.87 -19.74 -22.12
C PHE A 30 -5.25 -20.08 -22.69
N GLU A 31 -6.14 -19.10 -22.79
CA GLU A 31 -7.51 -19.30 -23.31
C GLU A 31 -7.52 -19.88 -24.72
N ASN A 32 -6.69 -19.34 -25.61
CA ASN A 32 -6.57 -19.83 -26.97
C ASN A 32 -6.03 -21.26 -27.02
N THR A 33 -5.01 -21.58 -26.23
CA THR A 33 -4.42 -22.94 -26.19
C THR A 33 -5.43 -23.97 -25.66
N VAL A 34 -6.24 -23.62 -24.65
CA VAL A 34 -7.31 -24.51 -24.19
C VAL A 34 -8.38 -24.71 -25.27
N ARG A 35 -8.76 -23.63 -25.97
CA ARG A 35 -9.73 -23.71 -27.08
C ARG A 35 -9.20 -24.54 -28.25
N ASP A 36 -7.91 -24.45 -28.54
CA ASP A 36 -7.25 -25.26 -29.59
C ASP A 36 -7.30 -26.76 -29.24
N ILE A 37 -7.12 -27.12 -27.97
CA ILE A 37 -7.30 -28.49 -27.47
C ILE A 37 -8.76 -28.93 -27.62
N GLU A 38 -9.73 -28.09 -27.24
CA GLU A 38 -11.16 -28.41 -27.40
C GLU A 38 -11.52 -28.72 -28.85
N VAL A 39 -11.03 -27.90 -29.79
CA VAL A 39 -11.23 -28.09 -31.23
C VAL A 39 -10.58 -29.39 -31.70
N ALA A 40 -9.31 -29.65 -31.34
CA ALA A 40 -8.61 -30.87 -31.74
C ALA A 40 -9.25 -32.14 -31.17
N VAL A 41 -9.78 -32.07 -29.93
CA VAL A 41 -10.52 -33.18 -29.30
C VAL A 41 -11.86 -33.41 -30.00
N ALA A 42 -12.59 -32.35 -30.35
CA ALA A 42 -13.86 -32.46 -31.07
C ALA A 42 -13.67 -33.03 -32.49
N GLU A 43 -12.62 -32.61 -33.21
CA GLU A 43 -12.22 -33.18 -34.49
C GLU A 43 -11.91 -34.68 -34.35
N LEU A 44 -11.13 -35.06 -33.32
CA LEU A 44 -10.80 -36.46 -33.04
C LEU A 44 -12.06 -37.28 -32.71
N GLN A 45 -12.98 -36.75 -31.90
CA GLN A 45 -14.24 -37.41 -31.55
C GLN A 45 -15.13 -37.62 -32.79
N SER A 46 -15.26 -36.60 -33.64
CA SER A 46 -16.03 -36.69 -34.88
C SER A 46 -15.42 -37.71 -35.84
N SER A 47 -14.10 -37.71 -36.00
CA SER A 47 -13.42 -38.66 -36.88
C SER A 47 -13.41 -40.11 -36.34
N LEU A 48 -13.65 -40.29 -35.04
CA LEU A 48 -13.83 -41.58 -34.38
C LEU A 48 -15.30 -41.94 -34.14
N GLN A 49 -16.27 -41.16 -34.61
CA GLN A 49 -17.71 -41.41 -34.39
C GLN A 49 -18.07 -41.66 -32.90
N ILE A 50 -17.37 -40.98 -32.00
CA ILE A 50 -17.66 -41.03 -30.56
C ILE A 50 -18.86 -40.12 -30.31
N GLY A 51 -19.92 -40.66 -29.70
CA GLY A 51 -21.10 -39.89 -29.32
C GLY A 51 -20.78 -38.81 -28.27
N SER A 52 -21.66 -37.80 -28.16
CA SER A 52 -21.51 -36.68 -27.21
C SER A 52 -21.49 -37.11 -25.73
N ASP A 53 -21.81 -38.37 -25.43
CA ASP A 53 -21.74 -39.01 -24.12
C ASP A 53 -20.39 -39.71 -23.86
N GLY A 54 -19.44 -39.64 -24.79
CA GLY A 54 -18.15 -40.31 -24.72
C GLY A 54 -18.21 -41.80 -25.04
N LYS A 55 -19.36 -42.32 -25.48
CA LYS A 55 -19.50 -43.71 -25.90
C LYS A 55 -19.21 -43.85 -27.38
N VAL A 56 -18.50 -44.91 -27.71
CA VAL A 56 -18.13 -45.21 -29.09
C VAL A 56 -19.21 -46.06 -29.70
N ALA A 57 -19.73 -45.70 -30.88
CA ALA A 57 -20.89 -46.34 -31.49
C ALA A 57 -20.72 -47.86 -31.74
N TRP A 58 -19.49 -48.37 -31.75
CA TRP A 58 -19.18 -49.80 -31.91
C TRP A 58 -18.99 -50.56 -30.58
N LEU A 59 -19.06 -49.90 -29.43
CA LEU A 59 -18.70 -50.46 -28.12
C LEU A 59 -19.87 -51.16 -27.40
N GLU A 60 -20.71 -51.87 -28.14
CA GLU A 60 -21.84 -52.65 -27.56
C GLU A 60 -21.50 -54.13 -27.29
N SER A 61 -20.23 -54.56 -27.40
CA SER A 61 -19.86 -55.99 -27.22
C SER A 61 -18.74 -56.24 -26.19
N ALA A 62 -18.87 -57.35 -25.47
CA ALA A 62 -18.16 -57.72 -24.24
C ALA A 62 -16.66 -58.08 -24.38
N ALA A 63 -15.95 -57.55 -25.38
CA ALA A 63 -14.55 -57.89 -25.67
C ALA A 63 -13.59 -56.70 -25.53
N LEU A 64 -13.59 -56.07 -24.36
CA LEU A 64 -12.77 -54.89 -24.02
C LEU A 64 -11.31 -54.97 -24.50
N THR A 65 -10.60 -56.09 -24.33
CA THR A 65 -9.17 -56.18 -24.68
C THR A 65 -8.89 -56.21 -26.19
N ARG A 66 -9.78 -56.74 -27.03
CA ARG A 66 -9.63 -56.73 -28.49
C ARG A 66 -10.00 -55.37 -29.06
N GLU A 67 -11.05 -54.76 -28.53
CA GLU A 67 -11.50 -53.44 -28.95
C GLU A 67 -10.52 -52.34 -28.54
N TRP A 68 -9.89 -52.43 -27.37
CA TRP A 68 -8.80 -51.54 -26.98
C TRP A 68 -7.59 -51.64 -27.93
N LYS A 69 -7.25 -52.84 -28.42
CA LYS A 69 -6.18 -53.01 -29.42
C LYS A 69 -6.55 -52.42 -30.78
N ILE A 70 -7.81 -52.54 -31.20
CA ILE A 70 -8.32 -51.94 -32.44
C ILE A 70 -8.35 -50.41 -32.30
N PHE A 71 -8.78 -49.88 -31.15
CA PHE A 71 -8.74 -48.46 -30.85
C PHE A 71 -7.31 -47.90 -30.88
N LEU A 72 -6.36 -48.57 -30.21
CA LEU A 72 -4.92 -48.26 -30.29
C LEU A 72 -4.36 -48.35 -31.72
N PHE A 73 -4.88 -49.28 -32.53
CA PHE A 73 -4.49 -49.42 -33.94
C PHE A 73 -5.07 -48.30 -34.82
N ILE A 74 -6.32 -47.89 -34.60
CA ILE A 74 -6.96 -46.76 -35.29
C ILE A 74 -6.23 -45.47 -34.93
N LEU A 75 -5.92 -45.23 -33.66
CA LEU A 75 -5.12 -44.06 -33.24
C LEU A 75 -3.69 -44.05 -33.81
N ARG A 76 -3.17 -45.21 -34.25
CA ARG A 76 -1.87 -45.32 -34.94
C ARG A 76 -1.96 -45.00 -36.44
N LYS A 77 -3.14 -44.86 -37.01
CA LYS A 77 -3.31 -44.46 -38.41
C LYS A 77 -2.79 -43.02 -38.59
N GLU A 78 -2.06 -42.75 -39.67
CA GLU A 78 -1.46 -41.43 -39.95
C GLU A 78 -2.49 -40.29 -39.85
N ASP A 79 -3.73 -40.56 -40.26
CA ASP A 79 -4.86 -39.64 -40.24
C ASP A 79 -5.15 -39.04 -38.86
N TYR A 80 -4.85 -39.72 -37.74
CA TYR A 80 -5.11 -39.20 -36.38
C TYR A 80 -3.84 -38.76 -35.63
N ARG A 81 -2.67 -39.16 -36.15
CA ARG A 81 -1.37 -38.87 -35.51
C ARG A 81 -1.14 -37.36 -35.39
N HIS A 82 -1.62 -36.58 -36.37
CA HIS A 82 -1.51 -35.12 -36.35
C HIS A 82 -2.40 -34.47 -35.27
N LEU A 83 -3.62 -34.98 -35.03
CA LEU A 83 -4.51 -34.48 -33.96
C LEU A 83 -3.95 -34.81 -32.57
N ILE A 84 -3.46 -36.03 -32.37
CA ILE A 84 -2.83 -36.43 -31.10
C ILE A 84 -1.56 -35.62 -30.85
N ALA A 85 -0.74 -35.39 -31.89
CA ALA A 85 0.44 -34.54 -31.79
C ALA A 85 0.06 -33.10 -31.42
N ARG A 86 -0.94 -32.50 -32.10
CA ARG A 86 -1.45 -31.16 -31.77
C ARG A 86 -1.92 -31.04 -30.32
N ILE A 87 -2.72 -32.00 -29.84
CA ILE A 87 -3.17 -32.03 -28.43
C ILE A 87 -1.97 -32.12 -27.49
N SER A 88 -1.00 -33.00 -27.79
CA SER A 88 0.21 -33.16 -26.98
C SER A 88 1.06 -31.89 -26.95
N ASP A 89 1.20 -31.21 -28.08
CA ASP A 89 1.94 -29.95 -28.22
C ASP A 89 1.26 -28.82 -27.43
N ASP A 90 -0.06 -28.71 -27.54
CA ASP A 90 -0.84 -27.71 -26.81
C ASP A 90 -0.85 -27.97 -25.29
N VAL A 91 -0.91 -29.23 -24.84
CA VAL A 91 -0.74 -29.59 -23.41
C VAL A 91 0.66 -29.25 -22.92
N SER A 92 1.70 -29.54 -23.72
CA SER A 92 3.09 -29.19 -23.40
C SER A 92 3.28 -27.68 -23.31
N LYS A 93 2.61 -26.93 -24.19
CA LYS A 93 2.56 -25.46 -24.16
C LYS A 93 1.85 -24.93 -22.92
N LEU A 94 0.72 -25.52 -22.52
CA LEU A 94 0.05 -25.15 -21.25
C LEU A 94 0.97 -25.39 -20.05
N GLN A 95 1.65 -26.54 -20.00
CA GLN A 95 2.59 -26.84 -18.93
C GLN A 95 3.75 -25.83 -18.89
N SER A 96 4.34 -25.52 -20.05
CA SER A 96 5.40 -24.51 -20.17
C SER A 96 4.95 -23.13 -19.70
N ILE A 97 3.72 -22.71 -20.03
CA ILE A 97 3.13 -21.46 -19.54
C ILE A 97 2.99 -21.50 -18.02
N MET A 98 2.52 -22.61 -17.45
CA MET A 98 2.35 -22.75 -16.01
C MET A 98 3.68 -22.70 -15.26
N ASP A 99 4.70 -23.40 -15.75
CA ASP A 99 6.04 -23.44 -15.15
C ASP A 99 6.67 -22.03 -15.18
N LEU A 100 6.58 -21.34 -16.32
CA LEU A 100 7.06 -19.96 -16.44
C LEU A 100 6.29 -19.00 -15.51
N ASN A 101 4.99 -19.22 -15.30
CA ASN A 101 4.21 -18.40 -14.37
C ASN A 101 4.64 -18.61 -12.91
N VAL A 102 5.00 -19.84 -12.52
CA VAL A 102 5.54 -20.14 -11.19
C VAL A 102 6.90 -19.45 -11.01
N GLU A 103 7.78 -19.56 -12.01
CA GLU A 103 9.11 -18.93 -11.99
C GLU A 103 9.01 -17.39 -11.90
N LEU A 104 8.09 -16.78 -12.64
CA LEU A 104 7.92 -15.33 -12.66
C LEU A 104 7.08 -14.77 -11.49
N GLN A 105 6.45 -15.63 -10.68
CA GLN A 105 5.54 -15.21 -9.61
C GLN A 105 6.19 -14.27 -8.59
N PRO A 106 7.41 -14.52 -8.07
CA PRO A 106 8.02 -13.67 -7.04
C PRO A 106 8.24 -12.24 -7.55
N GLU A 107 8.74 -12.11 -8.77
CA GLU A 107 9.04 -10.82 -9.37
C GLU A 107 7.75 -10.06 -9.75
N ARG A 108 6.68 -10.76 -10.14
CA ARG A 108 5.35 -10.13 -10.35
C ARG A 108 4.78 -9.59 -9.05
N ARG A 109 4.84 -10.37 -7.96
CA ARG A 109 4.43 -9.92 -6.62
C ARG A 109 5.20 -8.68 -6.19
N ARG A 110 6.52 -8.67 -6.38
CA ARG A 110 7.38 -7.51 -6.07
C ARG A 110 6.93 -6.27 -6.83
N ARG A 111 6.68 -6.38 -8.14
CA ARG A 111 6.20 -5.25 -8.96
C ARG A 111 4.80 -4.78 -8.57
N SER A 112 3.88 -5.72 -8.32
CA SER A 112 2.53 -5.44 -7.83
C SER A 112 2.57 -4.64 -6.53
N GLN A 113 3.34 -5.12 -5.55
CA GLN A 113 3.51 -4.46 -4.26
C GLN A 113 4.17 -3.10 -4.41
N GLY A 114 5.22 -2.98 -5.24
CA GLY A 114 5.86 -1.69 -5.52
C GLY A 114 4.90 -0.66 -6.12
N ARG A 115 4.01 -1.09 -7.04
CA ARG A 115 2.95 -0.22 -7.59
C ARG A 115 1.94 0.19 -6.51
N MET A 116 1.46 -0.77 -5.72
CA MET A 116 0.53 -0.55 -4.63
C MET A 116 1.07 0.45 -3.59
N LEU A 117 2.31 0.23 -3.13
CA LEU A 117 2.99 1.11 -2.17
C LEU A 117 3.13 2.54 -2.70
N ARG A 118 3.47 2.70 -3.99
CA ARG A 118 3.54 4.02 -4.62
C ARG A 118 2.19 4.73 -4.56
N LEU A 119 1.11 4.07 -4.97
CA LEU A 119 -0.24 4.64 -4.96
C LEU A 119 -0.68 5.02 -3.53
N VAL A 120 -0.43 4.15 -2.54
CA VAL A 120 -0.77 4.43 -1.13
C VAL A 120 0.02 5.63 -0.59
N ARG A 121 1.31 5.76 -0.91
CA ARG A 121 2.13 6.91 -0.50
C ARG A 121 1.64 8.21 -1.15
N ASP A 122 1.38 8.18 -2.45
CA ASP A 122 0.88 9.34 -3.18
C ASP A 122 -0.49 9.79 -2.65
N LEU A 123 -1.40 8.85 -2.36
CA LEU A 123 -2.72 9.14 -1.83
C LEU A 123 -2.66 9.62 -0.38
N SER A 124 -1.89 8.97 0.48
CA SER A 124 -1.76 9.39 1.89
C SER A 124 -1.13 10.77 2.02
N GLY A 125 -0.09 11.08 1.22
CA GLY A 125 0.49 12.42 1.15
C GLY A 125 -0.48 13.47 0.64
N SER A 126 -1.27 13.14 -0.39
CA SER A 126 -2.30 14.04 -0.92
C SER A 126 -3.44 14.28 0.08
N ILE A 127 -3.90 13.23 0.77
CA ILE A 127 -4.89 13.34 1.86
C ILE A 127 -4.37 14.20 3.00
N TYR A 128 -3.09 14.06 3.37
CA TYR A 128 -2.46 14.93 4.37
C TYR A 128 -2.56 16.41 3.98
N ASN A 129 -2.21 16.73 2.74
CA ASN A 129 -2.28 18.10 2.23
C ASN A 129 -3.73 18.63 2.20
N ALA A 130 -4.68 17.83 1.72
CA ALA A 130 -6.10 18.19 1.69
C ALA A 130 -6.65 18.48 3.10
N ILE A 131 -6.31 17.65 4.08
CA ILE A 131 -6.70 17.85 5.49
C ILE A 131 -6.04 19.10 6.07
N ARG A 132 -4.75 19.30 5.82
CA ARG A 132 -4.00 20.46 6.30
C ARG A 132 -4.61 21.77 5.79
N MET A 133 -5.08 21.79 4.54
CA MET A 133 -5.80 22.93 3.97
C MET A 133 -7.20 23.09 4.56
N ALA A 134 -7.94 22.00 4.73
CA ALA A 134 -9.29 22.03 5.28
C ALA A 134 -9.35 22.35 6.79
N LEU A 135 -8.23 22.19 7.52
CA LEU A 135 -8.08 22.52 8.94
C LEU A 135 -7.37 23.87 9.20
N ALA A 136 -7.30 24.76 8.21
CA ALA A 136 -6.75 26.11 8.35
C ALA A 136 -7.70 27.07 9.10
N CYS A 137 -8.19 26.65 10.26
CA CYS A 137 -9.09 27.42 11.12
C CYS A 137 -8.32 28.23 12.17
N ALA A 138 -8.98 29.23 12.77
CA ALA A 138 -8.39 30.12 13.78
C ALA A 138 -8.47 29.56 15.22
N CYS A 139 -8.56 28.24 15.38
CA CYS A 139 -8.62 27.59 16.69
C CYS A 139 -7.35 27.86 17.51
N SER A 140 -7.51 28.17 18.79
CA SER A 140 -6.37 28.44 19.69
C SER A 140 -5.58 27.18 20.07
N ALA A 141 -6.18 26.00 19.93
CA ALA A 141 -5.55 24.71 20.23
C ALA A 141 -5.31 23.93 18.93
N PRO A 142 -4.18 23.19 18.81
CA PRO A 142 -3.92 22.36 17.65
C PRO A 142 -4.92 21.20 17.56
N HIS A 143 -5.35 20.91 16.34
CA HIS A 143 -6.12 19.72 16.01
C HIS A 143 -5.20 18.52 15.94
N HIS A 144 -5.57 17.41 16.58
CA HIS A 144 -4.91 16.14 16.33
C HIS A 144 -5.66 15.35 15.28
N VAL A 145 -4.93 14.84 14.30
CA VAL A 145 -5.46 13.95 13.27
C VAL A 145 -4.65 12.66 13.28
N GLY A 146 -5.32 11.52 13.35
CA GLY A 146 -4.71 10.20 13.28
C GLY A 146 -5.04 9.51 11.96
N LEU A 147 -4.03 8.93 11.31
CA LEU A 147 -4.20 8.02 10.18
C LEU A 147 -4.07 6.58 10.66
N GLY A 148 -5.07 5.75 10.38
CA GLY A 148 -5.08 4.34 10.76
C GLY A 148 -3.97 3.55 10.07
N LEU A 149 -3.27 2.72 10.84
CA LEU A 149 -2.11 1.92 10.41
C LEU A 149 -2.52 0.68 9.58
N LYS A 150 -3.79 0.30 9.56
CA LYS A 150 -4.27 -0.85 8.78
C LYS A 150 -4.63 -0.48 7.33
N LEU A 151 -3.74 0.16 6.57
CA LEU A 151 -4.08 0.71 5.23
C LEU A 151 -4.32 -0.39 4.18
N LEU A 152 -3.50 -1.44 4.14
CA LEU A 152 -3.65 -2.58 3.23
C LEU A 152 -3.89 -3.85 4.05
N SER A 153 -5.13 -4.07 4.48
CA SER A 153 -5.51 -5.24 5.29
C SER A 153 -5.57 -6.55 4.49
N GLN A 154 -5.51 -6.49 3.16
CA GLN A 154 -5.56 -7.66 2.27
C GLN A 154 -4.57 -7.49 1.11
N PRO A 155 -4.02 -8.59 0.58
CA PRO A 155 -3.21 -8.53 -0.62
C PRO A 155 -4.10 -8.16 -1.80
N GLN A 156 -4.18 -6.87 -2.12
CA GLN A 156 -4.67 -6.41 -3.41
C GLN A 156 -3.53 -6.62 -4.41
N SER A 157 -3.74 -7.48 -5.43
CA SER A 157 -2.80 -7.56 -6.54
C SER A 157 -3.17 -6.50 -7.58
N ALA A 158 -2.18 -5.67 -7.94
CA ALA A 158 -2.28 -4.71 -9.02
C ALA A 158 -1.58 -5.30 -10.25
N ILE A 159 -2.37 -5.89 -11.14
CA ILE A 159 -1.94 -6.46 -12.40
C ILE A 159 -1.67 -5.30 -13.39
N PRO A 160 -0.70 -5.39 -14.32
CA PRO A 160 -0.35 -4.27 -15.21
C PRO A 160 -1.48 -3.76 -16.08
N GLU A 161 -2.51 -4.58 -16.31
CA GLU A 161 -3.70 -4.20 -17.10
C GLU A 161 -4.73 -3.43 -16.27
N ASP A 162 -4.64 -3.46 -14.93
CA ASP A 162 -5.56 -2.73 -14.06
C ASP A 162 -5.33 -1.22 -14.22
N ASP A 163 -6.41 -0.46 -14.33
CA ASP A 163 -6.38 0.98 -14.38
C ASP A 163 -5.99 1.56 -13.00
N GLU A 164 -5.10 2.56 -13.00
CA GLU A 164 -4.63 3.14 -11.73
C GLU A 164 -5.74 3.88 -10.98
N GLU A 165 -6.67 4.51 -11.69
CA GLU A 165 -7.78 5.26 -11.10
C GLU A 165 -8.77 4.30 -10.42
N ASP A 166 -9.04 3.15 -11.05
CA ASP A 166 -9.86 2.09 -10.45
C ASP A 166 -9.23 1.54 -9.16
N ILE A 167 -7.90 1.30 -9.16
CA ILE A 167 -7.18 0.89 -7.94
C ILE A 167 -7.26 2.00 -6.89
N VAL A 168 -7.05 3.26 -7.27
CA VAL A 168 -7.11 4.42 -6.38
C VAL A 168 -8.47 4.53 -5.67
N LYS A 169 -9.57 4.32 -6.40
CA LYS A 169 -10.95 4.32 -5.88
C LYS A 169 -11.25 3.17 -4.93
N SER A 170 -10.50 2.08 -5.04
CA SER A 170 -10.64 0.92 -4.16
C SER A 170 -10.09 1.19 -2.74
N PHE A 171 -9.17 2.14 -2.58
CA PHE A 171 -8.60 2.45 -1.27
C PHE A 171 -9.60 3.17 -0.36
N ARG A 172 -9.46 2.86 0.93
CA ARG A 172 -10.21 3.48 2.01
C ARG A 172 -9.26 3.82 3.13
N PHE A 173 -9.07 5.11 3.38
CA PHE A 173 -8.21 5.59 4.45
C PHE A 173 -9.04 5.82 5.71
N HIS A 174 -8.62 5.23 6.81
CA HIS A 174 -9.26 5.40 8.10
C HIS A 174 -8.62 6.58 8.84
N LEU A 175 -9.42 7.58 9.21
CA LEU A 175 -8.96 8.75 9.93
C LEU A 175 -9.72 8.95 11.23
N VAL A 176 -9.04 9.55 12.20
CA VAL A 176 -9.62 10.05 13.43
C VAL A 176 -9.20 11.50 13.62
N ALA A 177 -10.09 12.35 14.12
CA ALA A 177 -9.76 13.74 14.40
C ALA A 177 -10.31 14.20 15.74
N SER A 178 -9.53 15.02 16.45
CA SER A 178 -9.90 15.51 17.77
C SER A 178 -10.70 16.79 17.71
N TYR A 179 -11.65 16.94 18.64
CA TYR A 179 -12.38 18.18 18.89
C TYR A 179 -12.65 18.38 20.37
N HIS A 180 -13.01 19.62 20.73
CA HIS A 180 -13.38 20.01 22.09
C HIS A 180 -14.89 20.25 22.15
N ASN A 181 -15.55 19.90 23.25
CA ASN A 181 -16.92 20.39 23.48
C ASN A 181 -16.84 21.73 24.20
N SER A 182 -17.31 22.80 23.57
CA SER A 182 -17.65 24.03 24.28
C SER A 182 -19.07 23.90 24.85
N SER A 183 -19.35 22.88 25.65
CA SER A 183 -20.63 22.81 26.37
C SER A 183 -20.49 23.62 27.65
N THR A 184 -20.83 24.91 27.56
CA THR A 184 -21.32 25.69 28.70
C THR A 184 -22.72 25.18 29.07
N ASP A 185 -22.84 23.94 29.53
CA ASP A 185 -24.03 23.51 30.25
C ASP A 185 -23.67 23.53 31.73
N SER A 186 -23.99 24.67 32.32
CA SER A 186 -23.99 24.96 33.74
C SER A 186 -25.05 24.11 34.46
N ASP A 187 -24.83 22.81 34.56
CA ASP A 187 -25.51 21.98 35.55
C ASP A 187 -24.49 21.07 36.25
N GLY A 188 -24.23 21.39 37.52
CA GLY A 188 -23.05 20.99 38.27
C GLY A 188 -23.08 19.56 38.80
N SER A 189 -23.35 18.55 37.96
CA SER A 189 -23.51 17.17 38.41
C SER A 189 -22.60 16.12 37.78
N ASP A 190 -21.67 16.46 36.87
CA ASP A 190 -20.76 15.47 36.27
C ASP A 190 -19.28 15.88 36.48
N PRO A 191 -18.46 15.12 37.24
CA PRO A 191 -17.07 15.48 37.56
C PRO A 191 -16.09 15.24 36.38
N ARG A 192 -16.59 15.09 35.15
CA ARG A 192 -15.72 14.92 33.98
C ARG A 192 -15.02 16.26 33.68
N PRO A 193 -13.70 16.27 33.44
CA PRO A 193 -12.99 17.51 33.19
C PRO A 193 -13.63 18.25 32.02
N ILE A 194 -13.91 19.54 32.23
CA ILE A 194 -14.58 20.49 31.33
C ILE A 194 -13.86 20.62 29.95
N PHE A 195 -12.69 19.99 29.79
CA PHE A 195 -11.83 19.99 28.61
C PHE A 195 -11.47 18.59 28.08
N ALA A 196 -12.32 17.57 28.29
CA ALA A 196 -12.06 16.25 27.73
C ALA A 196 -12.05 16.29 26.19
N ARG A 197 -10.87 16.09 25.59
CA ARG A 197 -10.68 16.01 24.14
C ARG A 197 -11.40 14.77 23.61
N ARG A 198 -12.33 14.97 22.67
CA ARG A 198 -13.11 13.90 22.04
C ARG A 198 -12.57 13.60 20.65
N TRP A 199 -12.92 12.43 20.13
CA TRP A 199 -12.48 11.94 18.83
C TRP A 199 -13.67 11.62 17.93
N CYS A 200 -13.57 11.97 16.65
CA CYS A 200 -14.47 11.51 15.61
C CYS A 200 -13.75 10.53 14.69
N GLU A 201 -14.45 9.51 14.23
CA GLU A 201 -13.94 8.50 13.30
C GLU A 201 -14.55 8.75 11.92
N MET A 202 -13.73 8.68 10.87
CA MET A 202 -14.17 8.92 9.50
C MET A 202 -13.36 8.12 8.50
N PHE A 203 -13.92 7.91 7.31
CA PHE A 203 -13.20 7.33 6.19
C PHE A 203 -13.09 8.32 5.05
N VAL A 204 -11.95 8.24 4.36
CA VAL A 204 -11.65 9.06 3.20
C VAL A 204 -11.45 8.16 1.99
N ARG A 205 -12.10 8.50 0.88
CA ARG A 205 -12.04 7.76 -0.39
C ARG A 205 -11.85 8.73 -1.55
N SER A 206 -11.14 8.29 -2.60
CA SER A 206 -11.05 9.08 -3.84
C SER A 206 -12.43 9.19 -4.48
N ALA A 207 -12.80 10.39 -4.91
CA ALA A 207 -14.06 10.65 -5.63
C ALA A 207 -13.93 10.39 -7.14
N ASP A 208 -15.05 10.20 -7.83
CA ASP A 208 -15.07 9.83 -9.26
C ASP A 208 -14.63 10.94 -10.24
N GLU A 209 -14.49 12.19 -9.77
CA GLU A 209 -14.18 13.35 -10.62
C GLU A 209 -12.88 14.05 -10.21
N CYS A 210 -11.80 13.76 -10.94
CA CYS A 210 -10.64 14.62 -11.01
C CYS A 210 -10.91 15.65 -12.12
N LEU A 211 -11.33 16.87 -11.76
CA LEU A 211 -11.38 17.96 -12.74
C LEU A 211 -9.97 18.14 -13.29
N THR A 212 -9.81 17.94 -14.60
CA THR A 212 -8.61 18.40 -15.29
C THR A 212 -8.51 19.89 -15.01
N ALA A 213 -7.42 20.31 -14.38
CA ALA A 213 -7.17 21.74 -14.20
C ALA A 213 -7.30 22.41 -15.58
N PRO A 214 -7.95 23.58 -15.69
CA PRO A 214 -7.91 24.33 -16.93
C PRO A 214 -6.44 24.54 -17.27
N THR A 215 -6.06 24.07 -18.44
CA THR A 215 -4.75 24.28 -19.03
C THR A 215 -4.38 25.75 -18.87
N CYS A 216 -3.33 26.03 -18.10
CA CYS A 216 -2.62 27.30 -18.20
C CYS A 216 -2.00 27.34 -19.60
N ASN A 217 -2.79 27.76 -20.58
CA ASN A 217 -2.32 28.11 -21.92
C ASN A 217 -1.49 29.38 -21.80
N LEU A 218 -0.23 29.24 -21.40
CA LEU A 218 0.79 30.22 -21.77
C LEU A 218 1.10 30.00 -23.26
N PRO A 219 1.12 31.06 -24.09
CA PRO A 219 1.35 30.92 -25.52
C PRO A 219 2.73 30.29 -25.79
N ILE A 220 2.68 29.17 -26.50
CA ILE A 220 3.83 28.39 -26.98
C ILE A 220 4.67 29.26 -27.92
N SER A 221 5.93 29.51 -27.56
CA SER A 221 6.97 29.83 -28.53
C SER A 221 7.66 28.54 -28.97
N ALA A 222 7.45 28.21 -30.25
CA ALA A 222 8.10 27.27 -31.16
C ALA A 222 8.99 26.10 -30.64
N LYS A 223 8.69 24.91 -31.18
CA LYS A 223 9.48 23.66 -31.11
C LYS A 223 10.90 23.81 -31.70
N PRO A 224 11.79 22.82 -31.44
CA PRO A 224 11.99 21.84 -32.51
C PRO A 224 11.85 20.38 -32.07
N ALA A 225 11.39 19.57 -33.02
CA ALA A 225 11.12 18.15 -32.89
C ALA A 225 12.41 17.31 -32.87
N ARG A 226 12.47 16.29 -32.01
CA ARG A 226 13.23 15.06 -32.27
C ARG A 226 12.40 13.86 -31.82
N GLY A 227 11.80 13.18 -32.80
CA GLY A 227 11.20 11.87 -32.60
C GLY A 227 12.28 10.79 -32.51
N VAL A 228 12.17 9.89 -31.54
CA VAL A 228 12.97 8.68 -31.46
C VAL A 228 12.09 7.52 -31.91
N ARG A 229 12.45 6.91 -33.05
CA ARG A 229 11.89 5.64 -33.52
C ARG A 229 12.66 4.51 -32.87
N PHE A 230 11.93 3.53 -32.32
CA PHE A 230 12.50 2.22 -31.98
C PHE A 230 12.75 1.44 -33.27
N LEU A 231 13.99 0.98 -33.45
CA LEU A 231 14.30 -0.10 -34.39
C LEU A 231 15.03 -1.21 -33.64
N SER A 232 14.42 -2.38 -33.69
CA SER A 232 14.98 -3.68 -33.33
C SER A 232 15.92 -4.16 -34.44
N SER A 233 17.16 -4.52 -34.10
CA SER A 233 17.84 -5.66 -34.74
C SER A 233 19.09 -6.09 -33.97
N PHE A 234 19.34 -7.39 -34.05
CA PHE A 234 20.38 -8.15 -33.40
C PHE A 234 21.76 -7.96 -34.06
N SER A 235 22.80 -8.27 -33.26
CA SER A 235 24.08 -8.93 -33.62
C SER A 235 25.38 -8.11 -33.75
N SER A 236 26.32 -8.54 -32.89
CA SER A 236 27.77 -8.79 -33.06
C SER A 236 28.81 -7.66 -33.17
N SER A 237 29.65 -7.64 -32.13
CA SER A 237 31.13 -7.64 -32.13
C SER A 237 31.93 -6.52 -32.81
N GLY A 238 32.85 -5.90 -32.06
CA GLY A 238 34.00 -5.16 -32.59
C GLY A 238 34.67 -4.23 -31.59
N VAL A 239 36.00 -4.26 -31.51
CA VAL A 239 36.88 -3.76 -30.44
C VAL A 239 37.61 -2.45 -30.85
N SER A 240 38.07 -1.67 -29.84
CA SER A 240 39.11 -0.58 -29.88
C SER A 240 38.70 0.79 -30.46
N SER A 241 39.27 1.95 -30.11
CA SER A 241 40.15 2.46 -29.04
C SER A 241 40.33 3.99 -29.25
N SER A 242 40.73 4.72 -28.19
CA SER A 242 41.50 5.99 -28.15
C SER A 242 40.92 7.35 -28.62
N LEU A 243 40.97 8.31 -27.66
CA LEU A 243 40.99 9.80 -27.69
C LEU A 243 42.30 10.38 -28.32
N PRO A 244 42.58 11.72 -28.30
CA PRO A 244 41.75 12.95 -28.22
C PRO A 244 42.16 14.03 -29.26
N SER A 245 41.44 15.16 -29.34
CA SER A 245 42.01 16.51 -29.64
C SER A 245 41.03 17.65 -29.32
N SER A 246 41.57 18.68 -28.65
CA SER A 246 41.02 20.03 -28.41
C SER A 246 41.49 20.98 -29.53
N PRO A 247 40.92 22.19 -29.76
CA PRO A 247 41.37 23.36 -28.97
C PRO A 247 40.35 24.51 -28.74
N GLN A 248 40.50 25.13 -27.56
CA GLN A 248 40.49 26.56 -27.16
C GLN A 248 39.34 27.59 -27.40
N LEU A 249 39.27 28.43 -26.37
CA LEU A 249 38.41 29.54 -25.91
C LEU A 249 38.44 30.84 -26.77
N PRO A 250 37.54 31.83 -26.51
CA PRO A 250 37.89 32.93 -25.57
C PRO A 250 36.76 33.41 -24.61
N GLN A 251 37.18 33.85 -23.42
CA GLN A 251 36.44 34.62 -22.40
C GLN A 251 36.34 36.12 -22.76
N PRO A 252 35.43 36.90 -22.12
CA PRO A 252 35.88 37.77 -21.03
C PRO A 252 34.94 37.82 -19.79
N THR A 253 35.49 38.42 -18.73
CA THR A 253 35.18 38.42 -17.29
C THR A 253 34.15 39.50 -16.84
N PRO A 254 33.84 39.68 -15.53
CA PRO A 254 32.47 39.82 -15.01
C PRO A 254 32.02 41.26 -14.70
N ALA A 255 30.72 41.45 -14.48
CA ALA A 255 30.17 42.61 -13.79
C ALA A 255 29.18 42.17 -12.71
N MET A 256 29.54 42.43 -11.45
CA MET A 256 28.66 42.41 -10.29
C MET A 256 27.63 43.54 -10.43
N GLN A 257 26.34 43.23 -10.35
CA GLN A 257 25.34 44.17 -9.84
C GLN A 257 24.34 43.45 -8.95
N SER A 258 24.37 43.82 -7.68
CA SER A 258 23.39 43.50 -6.65
C SER A 258 22.05 44.12 -7.04
N VAL A 259 20.97 43.34 -7.05
CA VAL A 259 19.62 43.89 -6.98
C VAL A 259 18.81 43.05 -6.01
N SER A 260 18.28 43.75 -5.01
CA SER A 260 17.58 43.25 -3.84
C SER A 260 16.46 42.26 -4.16
N ALA A 261 16.43 41.15 -3.43
CA ALA A 261 15.27 40.26 -3.38
C ALA A 261 14.14 40.95 -2.62
N THR A 262 13.19 41.55 -3.33
CA THR A 262 11.90 41.90 -2.75
C THR A 262 11.11 40.63 -2.46
N THR A 263 10.96 40.35 -1.17
CA THR A 263 10.09 39.34 -0.59
C THR A 263 8.64 39.58 -1.04
N ILE A 264 8.12 38.75 -1.95
CA ILE A 264 6.70 38.71 -2.23
C ILE A 264 6.06 37.74 -1.23
N MET A 265 5.45 38.32 -0.20
CA MET A 265 4.51 37.62 0.68
C MET A 265 3.29 37.19 -0.15
N LEU A 266 3.17 35.89 -0.48
CA LEU A 266 1.91 35.33 -0.99
C LEU A 266 0.98 34.99 0.19
N SER A 267 0.49 36.04 0.82
CA SER A 267 -0.77 36.00 1.56
C SER A 267 -1.84 36.62 0.67
N SER A 268 -2.97 35.93 0.50
CA SER A 268 -4.23 36.44 -0.08
C SER A 268 -4.40 36.25 -1.59
N ILE A 269 -4.74 35.02 -2.00
CA ILE A 269 -5.70 34.77 -3.08
C ILE A 269 -6.69 33.69 -2.60
N TYR A 270 -7.46 34.03 -1.57
CA TYR A 270 -8.65 33.27 -1.16
C TYR A 270 -9.86 34.16 -1.29
N THR A 271 -10.18 34.56 -2.52
CA THR A 271 -11.50 35.07 -2.88
C THR A 271 -11.59 35.12 -4.39
N LEU A 272 -12.72 34.64 -4.93
CA LEU A 272 -13.19 34.73 -6.32
C LEU A 272 -12.84 33.56 -7.26
N ILE A 273 -13.36 32.36 -6.99
CA ILE A 273 -13.98 31.53 -8.05
C ILE A 273 -15.17 30.76 -7.46
N ALA A 274 -16.36 31.33 -7.57
CA ALA A 274 -17.60 30.58 -7.52
C ALA A 274 -18.19 30.56 -8.94
N PRO A 275 -18.31 29.41 -9.62
CA PRO A 275 -19.24 29.29 -10.72
C PRO A 275 -20.58 28.81 -10.16
N ILE A 276 -21.59 29.65 -10.34
CA ILE A 276 -23.01 29.28 -10.22
C ILE A 276 -23.28 28.26 -11.33
N LEU A 277 -23.50 27.00 -10.97
CA LEU A 277 -24.13 25.98 -11.82
C LEU A 277 -25.16 25.20 -10.99
N PRO A 278 -26.27 24.77 -11.63
CA PRO A 278 -27.52 24.46 -10.96
C PRO A 278 -27.52 23.10 -10.24
N LEU A 279 -28.36 23.02 -9.21
CA LEU A 279 -28.76 21.85 -8.42
C LEU A 279 -28.60 20.51 -9.15
N ASN A 280 -27.59 19.74 -8.74
CA ASN A 280 -27.85 18.39 -8.24
C ASN A 280 -27.75 18.48 -6.72
N GLU A 281 -28.56 17.72 -5.98
CA GLU A 281 -28.46 17.57 -4.51
C GLU A 281 -27.07 17.01 -4.17
N GLY A 282 -26.09 17.91 -4.11
CA GLY A 282 -24.70 17.61 -4.41
C GLY A 282 -23.80 17.88 -3.21
N VAL A 283 -23.04 16.86 -2.85
CA VAL A 283 -21.97 16.85 -1.85
C VAL A 283 -21.15 18.14 -1.96
N ARG A 284 -21.05 18.92 -0.87
CA ARG A 284 -20.37 20.23 -0.85
C ARG A 284 -18.87 20.09 -0.57
N ALA A 285 -18.08 21.03 -1.08
CA ALA A 285 -16.68 21.17 -0.70
C ALA A 285 -16.57 21.54 0.78
N ILE A 286 -15.69 20.86 1.51
CA ILE A 286 -15.43 21.10 2.93
C ILE A 286 -14.29 22.11 3.02
N THR A 287 -14.64 23.37 3.27
CA THR A 287 -13.67 24.45 3.47
C THR A 287 -13.25 24.61 4.94
N ASP A 288 -14.09 24.15 5.87
CA ASP A 288 -13.82 24.15 7.31
C ASP A 288 -14.11 22.75 7.88
N MET A 289 -13.08 21.92 7.92
CA MET A 289 -13.16 20.58 8.47
C MET A 289 -13.30 20.59 10.00
N CYS A 290 -12.89 21.67 10.68
CA CYS A 290 -13.08 21.79 12.12
C CYS A 290 -14.58 21.80 12.46
N GLN A 291 -15.37 22.65 11.80
CA GLN A 291 -16.83 22.67 11.96
C GLN A 291 -17.45 21.31 11.65
N LEU A 292 -16.99 20.66 10.58
CA LEU A 292 -17.47 19.34 10.21
C LEU A 292 -17.21 18.31 11.31
N ILE A 293 -16.01 18.26 11.89
CA ILE A 293 -15.64 17.35 12.99
C ILE A 293 -16.60 17.50 14.18
N HIS A 294 -16.94 18.74 14.56
CA HIS A 294 -17.91 18.98 15.62
C HIS A 294 -19.31 18.44 15.29
N CYS A 295 -19.68 18.40 14.01
CA CYS A 295 -20.97 17.89 13.55
C CYS A 295 -20.98 16.38 13.30
N LEU A 296 -19.83 15.79 12.91
CA LEU A 296 -19.69 14.38 12.56
C LEU A 296 -20.08 13.44 13.70
N GLY A 297 -19.83 13.84 14.94
CA GLY A 297 -20.26 13.09 16.12
C GLY A 297 -21.79 12.93 16.26
N LYS A 298 -22.59 13.68 15.50
CA LYS A 298 -24.06 13.64 15.56
C LYS A 298 -24.71 13.02 14.33
N GLN A 299 -23.94 12.65 13.30
CA GLN A 299 -24.47 12.19 12.02
C GLN A 299 -24.62 10.66 11.93
N LYS A 300 -25.57 10.22 11.09
CA LYS A 300 -25.79 8.79 10.80
C LYS A 300 -24.69 8.27 9.87
N SER A 301 -24.12 7.12 10.21
CA SER A 301 -23.12 6.41 9.42
C SER A 301 -23.62 6.11 8.00
N GLY A 302 -22.76 6.32 6.99
CA GLY A 302 -22.98 5.81 5.61
C GLY A 302 -23.28 6.83 4.51
N VAL A 303 -23.49 8.11 4.82
CA VAL A 303 -23.68 9.18 3.81
C VAL A 303 -22.42 10.05 3.75
N SER A 304 -21.97 10.42 2.54
CA SER A 304 -20.84 11.36 2.37
C SER A 304 -21.21 12.72 2.96
N CYS A 305 -20.35 13.24 3.84
CA CYS A 305 -20.57 14.55 4.47
C CYS A 305 -20.11 15.72 3.59
N GLY A 306 -19.36 15.44 2.54
CA GLY A 306 -18.63 16.46 1.80
C GLY A 306 -17.35 15.89 1.19
N PHE A 307 -16.61 16.74 0.50
CA PHE A 307 -15.29 16.38 -0.03
C PHE A 307 -14.22 17.41 0.32
N ILE A 308 -12.98 16.95 0.47
CA ILE A 308 -11.78 17.78 0.56
C ILE A 308 -10.98 17.68 -0.74
N ILE A 309 -10.18 18.70 -1.03
CA ILE A 309 -9.38 18.79 -2.24
C ILE A 309 -7.91 18.96 -1.88
N ASP A 310 -7.03 18.25 -2.60
CA ASP A 310 -5.62 18.58 -2.69
C ASP A 310 -5.32 19.23 -4.05
N ASP A 311 -5.04 20.53 -4.03
CA ASP A 311 -4.64 21.33 -5.19
C ASP A 311 -3.11 21.60 -5.23
N SER A 312 -2.35 21.00 -4.31
CA SER A 312 -0.90 21.21 -4.21
C SER A 312 -0.10 20.54 -5.34
N CYS A 313 -0.71 19.58 -6.05
CA CYS A 313 -0.11 18.87 -7.16
C CYS A 313 -0.70 19.33 -8.50
N SER A 314 0.01 19.03 -9.60
CA SER A 314 -0.45 19.29 -10.98
C SER A 314 -1.78 18.59 -11.33
N ARG A 315 -2.20 17.61 -10.52
CA ARG A 315 -3.46 16.90 -10.66
C ARG A 315 -4.27 17.08 -9.36
N CYS A 316 -5.31 17.90 -9.44
CA CYS A 316 -6.21 18.21 -8.32
C CYS A 316 -6.99 16.95 -7.93
N ARG A 317 -6.79 16.43 -6.71
CA ARG A 317 -7.49 15.22 -6.24
C ARG A 317 -8.61 15.57 -5.27
N LYS A 318 -9.75 14.92 -5.46
CA LYS A 318 -10.96 15.09 -4.65
C LYS A 318 -11.18 13.85 -3.78
N TYR A 319 -11.45 14.07 -2.51
CA TYR A 319 -11.65 13.01 -1.53
C TYR A 319 -12.96 13.18 -0.77
N ASP A 320 -13.85 12.20 -0.87
CA ASP A 320 -15.11 12.18 -0.13
C ASP A 320 -14.88 11.72 1.32
N ILE A 321 -15.53 12.39 2.27
CA ILE A 321 -15.47 12.07 3.70
C ILE A 321 -16.76 11.38 4.14
N TYR A 322 -16.61 10.23 4.79
CA TYR A 322 -17.71 9.44 5.31
C TYR A 322 -17.61 9.34 6.84
N PRO A 323 -18.67 9.68 7.60
CA PRO A 323 -18.69 9.49 9.05
C PRO A 323 -18.66 8.00 9.38
N HIS A 324 -17.90 7.62 10.40
CA HIS A 324 -17.91 6.27 10.93
C HIS A 324 -18.37 6.27 12.39
N GLY A 325 -19.43 5.50 12.69
CA GLY A 325 -19.94 5.32 14.05
C GLY A 325 -19.33 4.13 14.80
N GLY A 326 -18.05 3.80 14.56
CA GLY A 326 -17.50 2.47 14.80
C GLY A 326 -16.99 2.16 16.23
N LEU A 327 -17.01 3.11 17.17
CA LEU A 327 -16.40 2.97 18.51
C LEU A 327 -17.35 3.30 19.67
N GLY A 328 -18.66 3.09 19.48
CA GLY A 328 -19.67 3.40 20.49
C GLY A 328 -20.12 4.86 20.46
N ASN A 329 -20.95 5.24 21.42
CA ASN A 329 -21.47 6.60 21.50
C ASN A 329 -20.32 7.61 21.61
N VAL A 330 -20.58 8.80 21.08
CA VAL A 330 -19.63 9.91 21.06
C VAL A 330 -19.22 10.28 22.49
N GLY A 331 -18.09 9.75 22.96
CA GLY A 331 -17.57 9.99 24.31
C GLY A 331 -16.99 8.80 25.06
N ASP A 332 -17.12 7.56 24.58
CA ASP A 332 -16.72 6.37 25.36
C ASP A 332 -15.32 5.82 25.02
N TRP A 333 -14.60 6.48 24.11
CA TRP A 333 -13.28 6.05 23.68
C TRP A 333 -12.27 7.21 23.56
N LEU A 334 -11.00 6.87 23.73
CA LEU A 334 -9.85 7.78 23.74
C LEU A 334 -8.75 7.21 22.83
N LEU A 335 -7.78 8.05 22.47
CA LEU A 335 -6.52 7.60 21.88
C LEU A 335 -5.43 7.67 22.94
N THR A 336 -4.80 6.53 23.20
CA THR A 336 -3.74 6.38 24.19
C THR A 336 -2.43 6.07 23.47
N SER A 337 -1.33 6.72 23.86
CA SER A 337 -0.06 6.51 23.18
C SER A 337 0.44 5.09 23.43
N LEU A 338 1.25 4.56 22.51
CA LEU A 338 1.88 3.27 22.73
C LEU A 338 2.80 3.32 23.96
N ARG A 339 3.45 4.46 24.23
CA ARG A 339 4.20 4.68 25.48
C ARG A 339 3.33 4.39 26.69
N ASP A 340 2.17 5.03 26.80
CA ASP A 340 1.30 4.90 27.97
C ASP A 340 0.83 3.45 28.14
N VAL A 341 0.55 2.74 27.04
CA VAL A 341 0.16 1.32 27.08
C VAL A 341 1.31 0.45 27.59
N LEU A 342 2.55 0.74 27.21
CA LEU A 342 3.74 0.00 27.63
C LEU A 342 4.23 0.36 29.04
N ASP A 343 4.05 1.61 29.47
CA ASP A 343 4.48 2.12 30.78
C ASP A 343 3.48 1.79 31.91
N THR A 344 2.30 1.26 31.59
CA THR A 344 1.31 0.87 32.60
C THR A 344 1.87 -0.25 33.50
N ASN A 345 2.46 0.14 34.63
CA ASN A 345 2.68 -0.71 35.82
C ASN A 345 1.35 -1.12 36.50
N ASP A 346 0.22 -0.69 35.94
CA ASP A 346 -1.09 -0.84 36.53
C ASP A 346 -1.67 -2.20 36.19
N THR A 347 -2.16 -2.90 37.22
CA THR A 347 -2.79 -4.23 37.12
C THR A 347 -4.11 -4.22 36.34
N ALA A 348 -4.56 -3.03 35.90
CA ALA A 348 -5.81 -2.78 35.22
C ALA A 348 -5.77 -3.01 33.69
N CYS A 349 -4.59 -3.01 33.05
CA CYS A 349 -4.47 -3.41 31.65
C CYS A 349 -3.95 -4.85 31.59
N PRO A 350 -4.68 -5.81 30.98
CA PRO A 350 -4.13 -7.15 30.79
C PRO A 350 -2.84 -7.04 29.97
N GLN A 351 -1.76 -7.65 30.47
CA GLN A 351 -0.52 -7.83 29.73
C GLN A 351 -0.86 -8.31 28.32
N LEU A 352 -0.42 -7.57 27.29
CA LEU A 352 -0.66 -7.89 25.88
C LEU A 352 -0.42 -9.39 25.66
N SER A 353 -1.41 -10.09 25.13
CA SER A 353 -1.20 -11.48 24.71
C SER A 353 -0.13 -11.52 23.63
N TYR A 354 0.58 -12.64 23.53
CA TYR A 354 1.62 -12.78 22.50
C TYR A 354 1.07 -12.48 21.09
N LYS A 355 -0.14 -12.95 20.79
CA LYS A 355 -0.84 -12.67 19.53
C LYS A 355 -1.05 -11.18 19.28
N GLU A 356 -1.42 -10.41 20.30
CA GLU A 356 -1.60 -8.95 20.18
C GLU A 356 -0.27 -8.23 19.98
N LYS A 357 0.80 -8.67 20.66
CA LYS A 357 2.16 -8.12 20.46
C LYS A 357 2.61 -8.30 19.02
N VAL A 358 2.53 -9.53 18.49
CA VAL A 358 2.94 -9.83 17.11
C VAL A 358 1.99 -9.16 16.11
N GLY A 359 0.69 -9.08 16.41
CA GLY A 359 -0.29 -8.39 15.58
C GLY A 359 0.02 -6.90 15.41
N LEU A 360 0.32 -6.21 16.52
CA LEU A 360 0.75 -4.82 16.49
C LEU A 360 2.08 -4.64 15.78
N ALA A 361 3.07 -5.50 16.04
CA ALA A 361 4.35 -5.49 15.36
C ALA A 361 4.19 -5.59 13.82
N TYR A 362 3.31 -6.50 13.37
CA TYR A 362 2.99 -6.67 11.95
C TYR A 362 2.31 -5.42 11.37
N ILE A 363 1.31 -4.87 12.06
CA ILE A 363 0.58 -3.67 11.63
C ILE A 363 1.55 -2.47 11.50
N ILE A 364 2.38 -2.24 12.51
CA ILE A 364 3.34 -1.13 12.55
C ILE A 364 4.38 -1.29 11.44
N SER A 365 4.99 -2.47 11.29
CA SER A 365 6.00 -2.74 10.25
C SER A 365 5.42 -2.54 8.84
N SER A 366 4.21 -3.07 8.61
CA SER A 366 3.49 -2.90 7.33
C SER A 366 3.18 -1.45 7.03
N SER A 367 2.76 -0.69 8.06
CA SER A 367 2.45 0.73 7.92
C SER A 367 3.67 1.57 7.63
N MET A 368 4.80 1.27 8.26
CA MET A 368 6.05 1.99 7.99
C MET A 368 6.49 1.80 6.54
N LEU A 369 6.35 0.59 6.00
CA LEU A 369 6.59 0.34 4.58
C LEU A 369 5.66 1.16 3.69
N GLN A 370 4.38 1.23 4.04
CA GLN A 370 3.32 1.90 3.28
C GLN A 370 3.39 3.43 3.39
N LEU A 371 3.88 3.98 4.50
CA LEU A 371 3.94 5.42 4.78
C LEU A 371 5.35 6.01 4.67
N HIS A 372 6.34 5.21 4.27
CA HIS A 372 7.71 5.67 4.04
C HIS A 372 7.73 6.88 3.10
N LYS A 373 8.46 7.94 3.52
CA LYS A 373 8.58 9.24 2.82
C LYS A 373 7.26 10.03 2.68
N THR A 374 6.24 9.69 3.45
CA THR A 374 5.02 10.51 3.53
C THR A 374 5.10 11.47 4.72
N PRO A 375 4.35 12.59 4.72
CA PRO A 375 4.30 13.52 5.85
C PRO A 375 3.77 12.89 7.15
N TRP A 376 3.07 11.75 7.06
CA TRP A 376 2.53 11.03 8.21
C TRP A 376 3.61 10.38 9.07
N LEU A 377 4.68 9.88 8.47
CA LEU A 377 5.72 9.13 9.18
C LEU A 377 6.95 10.01 9.44
N ALA A 378 7.37 10.12 10.69
CA ALA A 378 8.64 10.76 11.03
C ALA A 378 9.84 9.89 10.61
N SER A 379 11.01 10.49 10.44
CA SER A 379 12.25 9.75 10.12
C SER A 379 12.62 8.74 11.21
N SER A 380 12.39 9.11 12.47
CA SER A 380 12.57 8.28 13.68
C SER A 380 11.24 8.13 14.42
N PRO A 381 10.38 7.19 13.99
CA PRO A 381 9.12 6.92 14.68
C PRO A 381 9.38 6.33 16.07
N THR A 382 8.64 6.83 17.07
CA THR A 382 8.72 6.36 18.46
C THR A 382 7.36 5.95 18.98
N GLN A 383 7.32 5.36 20.17
CA GLN A 383 6.10 4.96 20.87
C GLN A 383 5.15 6.15 21.14
N ASP A 384 5.65 7.38 21.09
CA ASP A 384 4.84 8.61 21.23
C ASP A 384 4.10 9.01 19.95
N THR A 385 4.50 8.45 18.82
CA THR A 385 3.89 8.75 17.51
C THR A 385 2.77 7.79 17.15
N ILE A 386 2.69 6.65 17.84
CA ILE A 386 1.74 5.57 17.61
C ILE A 386 0.70 5.62 18.73
N PHE A 387 -0.58 5.56 18.34
CA PHE A 387 -1.71 5.62 19.26
C PHE A 387 -2.65 4.45 19.04
N LEU A 388 -3.22 3.93 20.12
CA LEU A 388 -4.25 2.90 20.10
C LEU A 388 -5.58 3.50 20.54
N ALA A 389 -6.66 3.13 19.85
CA ALA A 389 -8.00 3.40 20.36
C ALA A 389 -8.22 2.61 21.65
N GLN A 390 -8.73 3.25 22.69
CA GLN A 390 -9.04 2.65 23.97
C GLN A 390 -10.52 2.86 24.27
N GLN A 391 -11.24 1.79 24.57
CA GLN A 391 -12.65 1.83 24.93
C GLN A 391 -12.83 1.24 26.33
N ALA A 392 -13.47 1.97 27.23
CA ALA A 392 -13.64 1.56 28.63
C ALA A 392 -12.32 1.11 29.32
N GLY A 393 -11.20 1.78 29.01
CA GLY A 393 -9.89 1.44 29.56
C GLY A 393 -9.15 0.29 28.86
N ILE A 394 -9.75 -0.37 27.88
CA ILE A 394 -9.15 -1.50 27.16
C ILE A 394 -8.66 -1.04 25.78
N PRO A 395 -7.37 -1.17 25.44
CA PRO A 395 -6.87 -0.86 24.11
C PRO A 395 -7.43 -1.84 23.06
N ILE A 396 -7.79 -1.31 21.89
CA ILE A 396 -8.28 -2.04 20.74
C ILE A 396 -7.12 -2.13 19.73
N TYR A 397 -6.40 -3.24 19.77
CA TYR A 397 -5.13 -3.42 19.06
C TYR A 397 -5.25 -3.37 17.52
N ASP A 398 -6.41 -3.72 16.98
CA ASP A 398 -6.70 -3.59 15.54
C ASP A 398 -6.91 -2.14 15.08
N LYS A 399 -7.02 -1.19 16.01
CA LYS A 399 -7.24 0.24 15.75
C LYS A 399 -6.06 1.08 16.23
N ALA A 400 -4.93 0.90 15.54
CA ALA A 400 -3.72 1.69 15.72
C ALA A 400 -3.65 2.85 14.71
N PHE A 401 -3.10 4.00 15.13
CA PHE A 401 -3.03 5.24 14.36
C PHE A 401 -1.66 5.90 14.49
N VAL A 402 -1.18 6.55 13.42
CA VAL A 402 -0.12 7.57 13.50
C VAL A 402 -0.75 8.95 13.61
N ARG A 403 -0.33 9.74 14.60
CA ARG A 403 -0.95 11.05 14.91
C ARG A 403 -0.09 12.22 14.43
N LYS A 404 -0.75 13.26 13.93
CA LYS A 404 -0.18 14.55 13.53
C LYS A 404 -0.96 15.70 14.17
N GLU A 405 -0.29 16.83 14.34
CA GLU A 405 -0.87 18.05 14.92
C GLU A 405 -1.03 19.10 13.84
N MET A 406 -2.20 19.73 13.75
CA MET A 406 -2.57 20.65 12.69
C MET A 406 -3.05 21.98 13.30
N PRO A 407 -2.56 23.15 12.83
CA PRO A 407 -1.53 23.31 11.80
C PRO A 407 -0.14 22.87 12.29
N ASP A 408 0.63 22.18 11.44
CA ASP A 408 1.99 21.78 11.77
C ASP A 408 2.84 23.04 11.99
N GLY A 409 3.32 23.29 13.22
CA GLY A 409 4.17 24.44 13.55
C GLY A 409 5.53 24.44 12.82
N SER A 410 5.89 23.34 12.18
CA SER A 410 7.02 23.21 11.28
C SER A 410 6.62 23.60 9.85
N GLY A 411 6.72 24.89 9.53
CA GLY A 411 6.66 25.37 8.15
C GLY A 411 7.61 24.55 7.28
N ALA A 412 7.07 23.91 6.25
CA ALA A 412 7.81 23.13 5.26
C ALA A 412 8.88 22.21 5.88
N THR A 413 8.48 21.06 6.41
CA THR A 413 9.32 19.87 6.19
C THR A 413 9.24 19.56 4.69
N SER A 414 9.96 20.36 3.89
CA SER A 414 10.50 19.89 2.64
C SER A 414 11.35 18.70 3.03
N ILE A 415 10.76 17.51 2.99
CA ILE A 415 11.53 16.29 2.86
C ILE A 415 12.30 16.53 1.57
N SER A 416 13.51 17.07 1.70
CA SER A 416 14.41 17.22 0.58
C SER A 416 14.47 15.83 -0.06
N PRO A 417 14.13 15.68 -1.34
CA PRO A 417 14.18 14.38 -2.01
C PRO A 417 15.59 13.75 -2.00
N TYR A 418 16.58 14.48 -1.46
CA TYR A 418 17.98 14.09 -1.34
C TYR A 418 18.44 13.77 0.09
N SER A 419 17.57 13.76 1.12
CA SER A 419 17.99 13.32 2.47
C SER A 419 18.08 11.79 2.52
N THR A 420 19.25 11.29 2.15
CA THR A 420 19.61 9.86 2.08
C THR A 420 19.88 9.24 3.46
N THR A 421 19.88 9.99 4.57
CA THR A 421 20.15 9.42 5.90
C THR A 421 18.92 8.78 6.57
N CYS A 422 17.71 9.04 6.06
CA CYS A 422 16.44 8.74 6.74
C CYS A 422 16.13 7.24 6.89
N THR A 423 16.48 6.38 5.92
CA THR A 423 15.91 5.02 5.85
C THR A 423 16.45 4.07 6.91
N LYS A 424 17.72 4.23 7.30
CA LYS A 424 18.37 3.40 8.31
C LYS A 424 17.90 3.76 9.71
N GLU A 425 17.76 5.06 9.96
CA GLU A 425 17.20 5.57 11.22
C GLU A 425 15.78 5.02 11.41
N THR A 426 14.95 5.04 10.36
CA THR A 426 13.60 4.46 10.41
C THR A 426 13.62 2.96 10.73
N LEU A 427 14.52 2.18 10.09
CA LEU A 427 14.66 0.74 10.38
C LEU A 427 15.13 0.49 11.82
N PHE A 428 16.10 1.27 12.28
CA PHE A 428 16.59 1.15 13.64
C PHE A 428 15.51 1.47 14.67
N SER A 429 14.79 2.59 14.48
CA SER A 429 13.63 2.98 15.29
C SER A 429 12.55 1.90 15.28
N LEU A 430 12.28 1.27 14.13
CA LEU A 430 11.38 0.12 14.06
C LEU A 430 11.88 -1.04 14.92
N GLY A 431 13.18 -1.37 14.86
CA GLY A 431 13.78 -2.42 15.70
C GLY A 431 13.59 -2.16 17.21
N ILE A 432 13.76 -0.91 17.65
CA ILE A 432 13.50 -0.52 19.04
C ILE A 432 12.02 -0.66 19.38
N LEU A 433 11.11 -0.17 18.55
CA LEU A 433 9.66 -0.33 18.75
C LEU A 433 9.25 -1.81 18.86
N LEU A 434 9.80 -2.67 18.02
CA LEU A 434 9.53 -4.11 18.07
C LEU A 434 10.05 -4.74 19.36
N LEU A 435 11.21 -4.32 19.88
CA LEU A 435 11.70 -4.73 21.19
C LEU A 435 10.78 -4.26 22.32
N GLU A 436 10.40 -2.98 22.31
CA GLU A 436 9.52 -2.40 23.33
C GLU A 436 8.17 -3.14 23.39
N LEU A 437 7.61 -3.49 22.22
CA LEU A 437 6.36 -4.23 22.09
C LEU A 437 6.46 -5.65 22.65
N ILE A 438 7.49 -6.42 22.29
CA ILE A 438 7.59 -7.82 22.74
C ILE A 438 7.88 -7.91 24.24
N LEU A 439 8.73 -7.01 24.74
CA LEU A 439 9.10 -6.92 26.15
C LEU A 439 8.04 -6.23 27.00
N CYS A 440 7.07 -5.55 26.39
CA CYS A 440 6.09 -4.70 27.07
C CYS A 440 6.74 -3.70 28.03
N GLN A 441 7.80 -3.04 27.56
CA GLN A 441 8.56 -2.08 28.36
C GLN A 441 9.07 -0.97 27.45
N VAL A 442 9.03 0.26 27.94
CA VAL A 442 9.69 1.38 27.28
C VAL A 442 11.21 1.27 27.45
N ILE A 443 11.90 1.19 26.32
CA ILE A 443 13.35 1.15 26.23
C ILE A 443 13.77 2.59 25.93
N GLY A 444 14.19 3.32 26.98
CA GLY A 444 14.72 4.67 26.81
C GLY A 444 15.87 4.73 25.80
N HIS A 445 16.28 5.93 25.39
CA HIS A 445 17.18 6.19 24.25
C HIS A 445 18.36 5.20 24.13
N VAL A 446 18.23 4.20 23.25
CA VAL A 446 19.31 3.30 22.85
C VAL A 446 19.85 3.83 21.52
N THR A 447 21.05 4.36 21.52
CA THR A 447 21.76 4.67 20.27
C THR A 447 22.50 3.43 19.80
N VAL A 448 22.61 3.23 18.48
CA VAL A 448 23.70 2.42 17.92
C VAL A 448 25.00 3.20 18.08
N SER A 449 25.44 3.36 19.31
CA SER A 449 26.78 3.80 19.57
C SER A 449 27.72 2.64 19.27
N SER A 450 28.89 2.91 18.69
CA SER A 450 29.98 1.94 18.64
C SER A 450 30.51 1.55 20.02
N GLN A 451 29.97 2.14 21.10
CA GLN A 451 30.36 1.83 22.46
C GLN A 451 29.97 0.38 22.83
N PRO A 452 30.90 -0.38 23.44
CA PRO A 452 30.64 -1.77 23.84
C PRO A 452 29.44 -1.95 24.78
N ARG A 453 29.18 -0.94 25.64
CA ARG A 453 28.09 -0.98 26.62
C ARG A 453 26.71 -1.01 25.96
N ASP A 454 26.50 -0.20 24.93
CA ASP A 454 25.20 -0.14 24.23
C ASP A 454 24.96 -1.42 23.43
N ARG A 455 26.02 -2.00 22.85
CA ARG A 455 25.96 -3.31 22.17
C ARG A 455 25.62 -4.47 23.11
N LEU A 456 26.22 -4.50 24.30
CA LEU A 456 25.90 -5.51 25.32
C LEU A 456 24.44 -5.39 25.76
N ARG A 457 23.96 -4.17 26.02
CA ARG A 457 22.56 -3.93 26.39
C ARG A 457 21.59 -4.38 25.30
N VAL A 458 21.88 -4.11 24.03
CA VAL A 458 21.06 -4.60 22.90
C VAL A 458 21.07 -6.12 22.85
N SER A 459 22.22 -6.78 23.06
CA SER A 459 22.32 -8.24 23.12
C SER A 459 21.43 -8.83 24.22
N GLU A 460 21.50 -8.28 25.44
CA GLU A 460 20.66 -8.74 26.55
C GLU A 460 19.15 -8.57 26.26
N LEU A 461 18.77 -7.49 25.57
CA LEU A 461 17.37 -7.26 25.16
C LEU A 461 16.94 -8.25 24.07
N LEU A 462 17.84 -8.59 23.13
CA LEU A 462 17.58 -9.60 22.09
C LEU A 462 17.42 -11.01 22.69
N ASP A 463 18.21 -11.38 23.70
CA ASP A 463 18.08 -12.67 24.38
C ASP A 463 16.72 -12.79 25.11
N LYS A 464 16.27 -11.70 25.75
CA LYS A 464 14.94 -11.62 26.34
C LYS A 464 13.84 -11.71 25.27
N ALA A 465 14.01 -10.99 24.17
CA ALA A 465 13.07 -11.04 23.05
C ALA A 465 12.99 -12.44 22.44
N HIS A 466 14.11 -13.18 22.35
CA HIS A 466 14.12 -14.56 21.87
C HIS A 466 13.35 -15.51 22.77
N THR A 467 13.47 -15.32 24.08
CA THR A 467 12.75 -16.14 25.06
C THR A 467 11.23 -15.94 24.97
N ILE A 468 10.77 -14.73 24.65
CA ILE A 468 9.34 -14.37 24.65
C ILE A 468 8.72 -14.51 23.25
N GLY A 469 9.39 -13.99 22.21
CA GLY A 469 8.91 -13.92 20.83
C GLY A 469 9.46 -14.98 19.90
N GLY A 470 10.38 -15.83 20.35
CA GLY A 470 10.91 -16.92 19.54
C GLY A 470 11.83 -16.46 18.40
N PRO A 471 12.22 -17.39 17.51
CA PRO A 471 13.29 -17.16 16.54
C PRO A 471 12.91 -16.17 15.44
N ASN A 472 11.69 -16.21 14.93
CA ASN A 472 11.22 -15.35 13.84
C ASN A 472 11.14 -13.89 14.29
N TYR A 473 10.49 -13.63 15.42
CA TYR A 473 10.40 -12.28 15.99
C TYR A 473 11.79 -11.70 16.31
N THR A 474 12.68 -12.46 16.94
CA THR A 474 14.04 -11.99 17.22
C THR A 474 14.82 -11.74 15.94
N SER A 475 14.68 -12.58 14.91
CA SER A 475 15.31 -12.36 13.62
C SER A 475 14.83 -11.06 12.97
N ALA A 476 13.53 -10.75 13.07
CA ALA A 476 12.97 -9.49 12.61
C ALA A 476 13.58 -8.28 13.32
N VAL A 477 13.66 -8.33 14.65
CA VAL A 477 14.28 -7.27 15.46
C VAL A 477 15.76 -7.12 15.12
N GLN A 478 16.52 -8.21 15.14
CA GLN A 478 17.96 -8.21 14.87
C GLN A 478 18.26 -7.62 13.50
N ARG A 479 17.47 -7.99 12.48
CA ARG A 479 17.60 -7.46 11.11
C ARG A 479 17.40 -5.94 11.05
N CYS A 480 16.45 -5.40 11.80
CA CYS A 480 16.26 -3.95 11.94
C CYS A 480 17.48 -3.27 12.56
N LEU A 481 17.99 -3.81 13.68
CA LEU A 481 19.04 -3.18 14.48
C LEU A 481 20.43 -3.28 13.82
N GLU A 482 20.70 -4.36 13.09
CA GLU A 482 21.97 -4.60 12.41
C GLU A 482 22.05 -3.95 11.01
N CYS A 483 21.07 -3.14 10.64
CA CYS A 483 21.03 -2.48 9.33
C CYS A 483 22.29 -1.62 9.05
N GLU A 484 22.87 -0.99 10.06
CA GLU A 484 24.12 -0.21 9.86
C GLU A 484 25.33 -1.10 9.57
N VAL A 485 25.39 -2.28 10.18
CA VAL A 485 26.48 -3.24 10.02
C VAL A 485 26.45 -3.87 8.63
N HIS A 486 25.25 -4.19 8.12
CA HIS A 486 25.08 -4.88 6.85
C HIS A 486 25.35 -4.00 5.61
N TYR A 487 25.11 -2.69 5.70
CA TYR A 487 25.14 -1.80 4.54
C TYR A 487 26.25 -0.73 4.60
N GLY A 488 27.11 -0.76 5.62
CA GLY A 488 28.15 0.25 5.83
C GLY A 488 27.56 1.66 5.94
N GLY A 489 28.37 2.71 5.90
CA GLY A 489 27.91 4.11 6.03
C GLY A 489 26.97 4.63 4.91
N VAL A 490 26.59 3.83 3.91
CA VAL A 490 25.84 4.28 2.72
C VAL A 490 24.33 4.06 2.88
N SER A 491 23.51 5.07 2.59
CA SER A 491 22.03 4.99 2.57
C SER A 491 21.51 3.72 1.88
N LEU A 492 20.43 3.15 2.42
CA LEU A 492 19.70 2.13 1.70
C LEU A 492 18.95 2.76 0.52
N GLY A 493 19.03 2.14 -0.66
CA GLY A 493 18.13 2.45 -1.75
C GLY A 493 16.70 2.03 -1.43
N GLU A 494 15.72 2.60 -2.12
CA GLU A 494 14.28 2.31 -1.90
C GLU A 494 13.96 0.83 -2.06
N GLU A 495 14.53 0.17 -3.08
CA GLU A 495 14.31 -1.27 -3.31
C GLU A 495 14.91 -2.13 -2.19
N SER A 496 16.09 -1.76 -1.70
CA SER A 496 16.73 -2.46 -0.58
C SER A 496 15.91 -2.28 0.70
N TYR A 497 15.48 -1.06 1.02
CA TYR A 497 14.60 -0.79 2.16
C TYR A 497 13.29 -1.59 2.08
N GLN A 498 12.63 -1.59 0.92
CA GLN A 498 11.42 -2.37 0.71
C GLN A 498 11.66 -3.86 0.93
N LYS A 499 12.78 -4.40 0.41
CA LYS A 499 13.15 -5.81 0.59
C LYS A 499 13.39 -6.17 2.05
N GLU A 500 14.11 -5.32 2.78
CA GLU A 500 14.39 -5.54 4.21
C GLU A 500 13.11 -5.59 5.03
N ILE A 501 12.25 -4.57 4.91
CA ILE A 501 10.99 -4.55 5.67
C ILE A 501 10.05 -5.66 5.22
N SER A 502 9.99 -6.00 3.92
CA SER A 502 9.16 -7.12 3.46
C SER A 502 9.61 -8.46 4.06
N THR A 503 10.92 -8.63 4.29
CA THR A 503 11.47 -9.82 4.96
C THR A 503 11.05 -9.85 6.43
N ILE A 504 11.16 -8.72 7.12
CA ILE A 504 10.72 -8.55 8.52
C ILE A 504 9.22 -8.85 8.66
N ILE A 505 8.39 -8.27 7.79
CA ILE A 505 6.95 -8.51 7.74
C ILE A 505 6.66 -10.00 7.52
N GLY A 506 7.41 -10.67 6.64
CA GLY A 506 7.25 -12.11 6.37
C GLY A 506 7.41 -12.98 7.61
N TRP A 507 8.45 -12.73 8.42
CA TRP A 507 8.67 -13.46 9.67
C TRP A 507 7.54 -13.22 10.69
N LEU A 508 7.07 -11.98 10.83
CA LEU A 508 5.95 -11.65 11.72
C LEU A 508 4.62 -12.27 11.23
N GLU A 509 4.41 -12.31 9.92
CA GLU A 509 3.23 -12.91 9.30
C GLU A 509 3.19 -14.43 9.49
N ASP A 510 4.35 -15.09 9.40
CA ASP A 510 4.46 -16.54 9.63
C ASP A 510 4.12 -16.90 11.08
N ASP A 511 4.59 -16.10 12.05
CA ASP A 511 4.23 -16.28 13.46
C ASP A 511 2.72 -16.06 13.68
N LEU A 512 2.11 -15.04 13.06
CA LEU A 512 0.68 -14.80 13.15
C LEU A 512 -0.16 -15.94 12.57
N LYS A 513 0.28 -16.52 11.43
CA LYS A 513 -0.40 -17.66 10.80
C LYS A 513 -0.29 -18.92 11.66
N ALA A 514 0.82 -19.13 12.35
CA ALA A 514 0.99 -20.25 13.27
C ALA A 514 0.07 -20.18 14.50
N MET A 515 -0.49 -18.99 14.81
CA MET A 515 -1.42 -18.75 15.93
C MET A 515 -2.91 -18.76 15.51
N GLN A 516 -3.22 -19.08 14.25
CA GLN A 516 -4.58 -19.24 13.72
C GLN A 516 -4.92 -20.71 13.56
#